data_AF-C6PZ94-F1
#
_entry.id   AF-C6PZ94-F1
#
_cell.length_a   1.000
_cell.length_b   1.000
_cell.length_c   1.000
_cell.angle_alpha   90.00
_cell.angle_beta   90.00
_cell.angle_gamma   90.00
#
_symmetry.space_group_name_H-M   'P 1'
#
loop_
_entity.id
_entity.type
_entity.pdbx_description
1 polymer ?
#
loop_
_entity_poly.entity_id
_entity_poly.type
_entity_poly.pdbx_seq_one_letter_code
_entity_poly.pdbx_strand_id
1 'polypeptide(L)' 'MQKINATEVVSNGKLGSIPLRILTSESEANGELKWKQSQQAFKNWSTDSKQIIVPGAGHFIHQYKPELINEQILGILNK' A
#
# COMPACT_ATOMS: atom_id res chain seq x y z
N MET A 1 -16.43 17.77 -2.98
CA MET A 1 -16.07 16.78 -4.02
C MET A 1 -15.35 15.55 -3.46
N GLN A 2 -14.21 15.65 -2.76
CA GLN A 2 -13.48 14.45 -2.27
C GLN A 2 -14.30 13.46 -1.40
N LYS A 3 -15.22 13.95 -0.56
CA LYS A 3 -16.03 13.09 0.32
C LYS A 3 -16.97 12.14 -0.44
N ILE A 4 -17.51 12.56 -1.58
CA ILE A 4 -18.52 11.78 -2.33
C ILE A 4 -17.88 10.51 -2.90
N ASN A 5 -16.72 10.64 -3.54
CA ASN A 5 -16.03 9.51 -4.14
C ASN A 5 -15.51 8.51 -3.08
N ALA A 6 -15.02 9.01 -1.95
CA ALA A 6 -14.58 8.15 -0.85
C ALA A 6 -15.75 7.36 -0.23
N THR A 7 -16.92 8.01 -0.07
CA THR A 7 -18.14 7.34 0.40
C THR A 7 -18.57 6.23 -0.55
N GLU A 8 -18.55 6.47 -1.86
CA GLU A 8 -18.91 5.47 -2.87
C GLU A 8 -17.98 4.24 -2.83
N VAL A 9 -16.67 4.46 -2.69
CA VAL A 9 -15.70 3.35 -2.58
C VAL A 9 -15.97 2.52 -1.33
N VAL A 10 -16.23 3.17 -0.19
CA VAL A 10 -16.49 2.48 1.08
C VAL A 10 -17.84 1.73 1.06
N SER A 11 -18.87 2.27 0.41
CA SER A 11 -20.19 1.62 0.33
C SER A 11 -20.20 0.35 -0.51
N ASN A 12 -19.27 0.22 -1.46
CA ASN A 12 -19.14 -0.96 -2.31
C ASN A 12 -18.21 -2.03 -1.70
N GLY A 13 -17.75 -1.84 -0.46
CA GLY A 13 -16.98 -2.82 0.29
C GLY A 13 -15.48 -2.80 0.00
N LYS A 14 -14.82 -3.91 0.35
CA LYS A 14 -13.36 -4.08 0.26
C LYS A 14 -12.95 -4.70 -1.08
N LEU A 15 -11.65 -4.82 -1.34
CA LEU A 15 -11.06 -5.31 -2.59
C LEU A 15 -11.12 -6.85 -2.77
N GLY A 16 -11.74 -7.58 -1.85
CA GLY A 16 -11.85 -9.05 -1.92
C GLY A 16 -10.46 -9.71 -1.96
N SER A 17 -10.18 -10.46 -3.04
CA SER A 17 -8.91 -11.18 -3.24
C SER A 17 -7.99 -10.52 -4.27
N ILE A 18 -8.24 -9.27 -4.67
CA ILE A 18 -7.37 -8.55 -5.62
C ILE A 18 -5.96 -8.43 -5.03
N PRO A 19 -4.89 -8.84 -5.75
CA PRO A 19 -3.53 -8.69 -5.25
C PRO A 19 -3.20 -7.24 -4.90
N LEU A 20 -2.82 -7.01 -3.64
CA LEU A 20 -2.47 -5.69 -3.11
C LEU A 20 -1.05 -5.71 -2.54
N ARG A 21 -0.16 -4.87 -3.07
CA ARG A 21 1.19 -4.65 -2.54
C ARG A 21 1.32 -3.20 -2.12
N ILE A 22 1.54 -2.98 -0.83
CA ILE A 22 1.69 -1.65 -0.25
C ILE A 22 3.16 -1.49 0.13
N LEU A 23 3.87 -0.60 -0.56
CA LEU A 23 5.23 -0.24 -0.20
C LEU A 23 5.20 1.08 0.55
N THR A 24 5.67 1.08 1.79
CA THR A 24 5.74 2.26 2.65
C THR A 24 7.20 2.58 2.89
N SER A 25 7.60 3.84 2.73
CA SER A 25 8.98 4.24 3.01
C SER A 25 9.23 4.16 4.51
N GLU A 26 10.48 3.90 4.91
CA GLU A 26 10.83 3.86 6.34
C GLU A 26 10.55 5.18 7.05
N SER A 27 10.80 6.31 6.39
CA SER A 27 10.51 7.64 6.94
C SER A 27 9.01 7.81 7.27
N GLU A 28 8.13 7.36 6.38
CA GLU A 28 6.68 7.44 6.54
C GLU A 28 6.16 6.41 7.54
N ALA A 29 6.74 5.20 7.54
CA ALA A 29 6.43 4.16 8.51
C ALA A 29 6.77 4.55 9.94
N ASN A 30 7.75 5.44 10.12
CA ASN A 30 8.14 5.99 11.40
C ASN A 30 7.41 7.30 11.76
N GLY A 31 6.67 7.91 10.82
CA GLY A 31 5.98 9.18 10.98
C GLY A 31 4.67 9.13 11.78
N GLU A 32 3.68 9.89 11.34
CA GLU A 32 2.41 10.14 12.04
C GLU A 32 1.60 8.86 12.35
N LEU A 33 1.08 8.73 13.58
CA LEU A 33 0.32 7.55 14.00
C LEU A 33 -0.93 7.31 13.14
N LYS A 34 -1.64 8.38 12.77
CA LYS A 34 -2.83 8.29 11.92
C LYS A 34 -2.52 7.70 10.55
N TRP A 35 -1.35 8.02 10.00
CA TRP A 35 -0.89 7.46 8.74
C TRP A 35 -0.57 5.97 8.87
N LYS A 36 0.12 5.57 9.94
CA LYS A 36 0.38 4.14 10.20
C LYS A 36 -0.92 3.35 10.31
N GLN A 37 -1.91 3.90 11.03
CA GLN A 37 -3.22 3.27 11.18
C GLN A 37 -3.97 3.17 9.86
N SER A 38 -3.93 4.19 8.99
CA SER A 38 -4.58 4.13 7.68
C SER A 38 -3.92 3.11 6.76
N GLN A 39 -2.59 2.99 6.77
CA GLN A 39 -1.84 1.97 6.04
C GLN A 39 -2.22 0.54 6.48
N GLN A 40 -2.30 0.30 7.79
CA GLN A 40 -2.77 -0.99 8.33
C GLN A 40 -4.22 -1.26 7.99
N ALA A 41 -5.10 -0.25 8.06
CA ALA A 41 -6.49 -0.39 7.68
C ALA A 41 -6.61 -0.76 6.19
N PHE A 42 -5.84 -0.11 5.32
CA PHE A 42 -5.84 -0.36 3.88
C PHE A 42 -5.30 -1.75 3.51
N LYS A 43 -4.27 -2.24 4.22
CA LYS A 43 -3.81 -3.63 4.06
C LYS A 43 -4.97 -4.63 4.22
N ASN A 44 -5.84 -4.41 5.19
CA ASN A 44 -6.99 -5.29 5.45
C ASN A 44 -8.14 -5.17 4.43
N TRP A 45 -7.95 -4.45 3.32
CA TRP A 45 -8.92 -4.36 2.23
C TRP A 45 -8.81 -5.51 1.23
N SER A 46 -7.70 -6.27 1.23
CA SER A 46 -7.58 -7.47 0.40
C SER A 46 -7.10 -8.66 1.22
N THR A 47 -7.59 -9.85 0.89
CA THR A 47 -7.11 -11.13 1.43
C THR A 47 -5.76 -11.55 0.83
N ASP A 48 -5.37 -11.03 -0.35
CA ASP A 48 -4.00 -11.14 -0.92
C ASP A 48 -3.27 -9.79 -0.79
N SER A 49 -3.19 -9.29 0.44
CA SER A 49 -2.45 -8.07 0.75
C SER A 49 -1.09 -8.36 1.38
N LYS A 50 -0.08 -7.59 0.99
CA LYS A 50 1.24 -7.57 1.64
C LYS A 50 1.69 -6.12 1.76
N GLN A 51 2.15 -5.74 2.96
CA GLN A 51 2.81 -4.47 3.20
C GLN A 51 4.30 -4.70 3.41
N ILE A 52 5.13 -3.85 2.81
CA ILE A 52 6.59 -3.88 2.92
C ILE A 52 7.03 -2.48 3.36
N ILE A 53 7.72 -2.41 4.49
CA ILE A 53 8.44 -1.20 4.89
C ILE A 53 9.78 -1.22 4.15
N VAL A 54 10.10 -0.17 3.41
CA VAL A 54 11.29 -0.08 2.57
C VAL A 54 12.38 0.69 3.31
N PRO A 55 13.41 0.01 3.86
CA PRO A 55 14.44 0.65 4.68
C PRO A 55 15.25 1.67 3.89
N GLY A 56 15.55 2.82 4.51
CA GLY A 56 16.33 3.91 3.92
C GLY A 56 15.65 4.62 2.74
N ALA A 57 14.39 4.30 2.41
CA ALA A 57 13.67 4.99 1.34
C ALA A 57 12.99 6.27 1.85
N GLY A 58 13.01 7.31 1.02
CA GLY A 58 12.16 8.49 1.15
C GLY A 58 10.81 8.34 0.43
N HIS A 59 10.07 9.44 0.30
CA HIS A 59 8.73 9.46 -0.30
C HIS A 59 8.70 8.86 -1.72
N PHE A 60 9.71 9.15 -2.54
CA PHE A 60 9.84 8.60 -3.90
C PHE A 60 10.48 7.21 -3.90
N ILE A 61 9.85 6.23 -3.24
CA ILE A 61 10.38 4.86 -3.04
C ILE A 61 10.94 4.24 -4.34
N HIS A 62 10.26 4.46 -5.47
CA HIS A 62 10.66 3.94 -6.77
C HIS A 62 12.00 4.49 -7.30
N GLN A 63 12.46 5.64 -6.81
CA GLN A 63 13.79 6.18 -7.13
C GLN A 63 14.89 5.57 -6.24
N TYR A 64 14.55 5.17 -5.01
CA TYR A 64 15.52 4.61 -4.05
C TYR A 64 15.71 3.11 -4.19
N LYS A 65 14.63 2.37 -4.50
CA LYS A 65 14.60 0.90 -4.58
C LYS A 65 13.77 0.42 -5.79
N PRO A 66 14.11 0.83 -7.03
CA PRO A 66 13.37 0.41 -8.22
C PRO A 66 13.34 -1.11 -8.40
N GLU A 67 14.38 -1.83 -7.98
CA GLU A 67 14.46 -3.29 -8.10
C GLU A 67 13.40 -3.98 -7.23
N LEU A 68 13.19 -3.47 -6.01
CA LEU A 68 12.16 -3.99 -5.10
C LEU A 68 10.75 -3.79 -5.67
N ILE A 69 10.51 -2.65 -6.33
CA ILE A 69 9.23 -2.37 -6.99
C ILE A 69 8.99 -3.40 -8.11
N ASN A 70 10.00 -3.61 -8.96
CA ASN A 70 9.92 -4.57 -10.06
C ASN A 70 9.70 -6.00 -9.56
N GLU A 71 10.39 -6.41 -8.48
CA GLU A 71 10.20 -7.71 -7.83
C GLU A 71 8.75 -7.91 -7.39
N GLN A 72 8.15 -6.90 -6.74
CA GLN A 72 6.75 -7.01 -6.30
C GLN A 72 5.77 -7.07 -7.47
N ILE A 73 6.03 -6.35 -8.57
CA ILE A 73 5.19 -6.40 -9.79
C ILE A 73 5.27 -7.78 -10.43
N LEU A 74 6.48 -8.28 -10.69
CA LEU A 74 6.69 -9.60 -11.29
C LEU A 74 6.14 -10.73 -10.41
N GLY A 75 6.25 -10.59 -9.08
CA GLY A 75 5.67 -11.52 -8.12
C GLY A 75 4.14 -11.54 -8.08
N ILE A 76 3.45 -10.51 -8.60
CA ILE A 76 2.00 -10.57 -8.82
C ILE A 76 1.69 -11.29 -10.13
N LEU A 77 2.46 -11.02 -11.20
CA LEU A 77 2.20 -11.55 -12.54
C LEU A 77 2.49 -13.05 -12.68
N ASN A 78 3.45 -13.57 -11.91
CA ASN A 78 3.92 -14.94 -12.00
C ASN A 78 3.28 -15.89 -10.95
N LYS A 79 2.11 -15.52 -10.41
CA LYS A 79 1.37 -16.34 -9.43
C LYS A 79 0.41 -17.32 -10.07
#